data_AF-A0A4S8MA36-F1
#
_entry.id   AF-A0A4S8MA36-F1
#
_cell.length_a   1.000
_cell.length_b   1.000
_cell.length_c   1.000
_cell.angle_alpha   90.00
_cell.angle_beta   90.00
_cell.angle_gamma   90.00
#
_symmetry.space_group_name_H-M   'P 1'
#
loop_
_entity.id
_entity.type
_entity.pdbx_description
1 polymer ?
#
loop_
_entity_poly.entity_id
_entity_poly.type
_entity_poly.pdbx_seq_one_letter_code
_entity_poly.pdbx_strand_id
1 'polypeptide(L)'
;MYSVPRYGRKYSGPLLSAATCTPALSAQDQLKVDTVREKLLAIAVEQCTTCYEEWLDLNVNIHGVCARCRKSSKYKPANAMFPGVYPNHLPELTQMEEMLIAPVHALVQVWQVRGGQYKYTGHICNFPRETAVFHAKVPLLPEQLDVIIMRRKGQATTLNLALTEDFCVRRAPVQQWLEYLMVNHPTFQSNECTIDFDALNQLPEDGSIYDRLHDVDVREMDETFEEGPPQGDDPGDVPETPLYS
;
A
#
# COMPACT_ATOMS: atom_id res chain seq x y z
N MET A 1 -31.41 -60.07 -35.07
CA MET A 1 -30.36 -59.91 -36.10
C MET A 1 -29.45 -58.80 -35.64
N TYR A 2 -28.19 -59.10 -35.34
CA TYR A 2 -26.98 -58.50 -35.92
C TYR A 2 -25.79 -59.14 -35.21
N SER A 3 -24.98 -59.84 -36.00
CA SER A 3 -23.73 -60.49 -35.60
C SER A 3 -22.58 -59.55 -35.91
N VAL A 4 -21.60 -59.41 -35.02
CA VAL A 4 -20.25 -58.91 -35.38
C VAL A 4 -19.23 -59.49 -34.38
N PRO A 5 -17.93 -59.61 -34.74
CA PRO A 5 -17.23 -60.88 -34.77
C PRO A 5 -16.16 -60.98 -33.69
N ARG A 6 -15.85 -62.22 -33.27
CA ARG A 6 -14.63 -62.50 -32.49
C ARG A 6 -13.41 -62.36 -33.39
N TYR A 7 -12.75 -61.21 -33.34
CA TYR A 7 -11.36 -61.10 -33.79
C TYR A 7 -10.44 -61.20 -32.58
N GLY A 8 -9.86 -62.39 -32.41
CA GLY A 8 -8.69 -62.56 -31.56
C GLY A 8 -7.50 -61.86 -32.22
N ARG A 9 -6.90 -60.91 -31.50
CA ARG A 9 -5.47 -60.63 -31.63
C ARG A 9 -4.82 -61.07 -30.33
N LYS A 10 -4.11 -62.20 -30.38
CA LYS A 10 -3.09 -62.52 -29.38
C LYS A 10 -1.97 -61.50 -29.56
N TYR A 11 -2.03 -60.39 -28.83
CA TYR A 11 -0.84 -59.58 -28.62
C TYR A 11 -0.05 -60.21 -27.49
N SER A 12 0.89 -61.08 -27.84
CA SER A 12 2.06 -61.36 -27.00
C SER A 12 2.99 -60.15 -27.10
N GLY A 13 2.65 -59.08 -26.38
CA GLY A 13 3.58 -57.99 -26.11
C GLY A 13 4.58 -58.43 -25.03
N PRO A 14 5.84 -57.99 -25.09
CA PRO A 14 6.81 -58.27 -24.03
C PRO A 14 6.27 -57.72 -22.72
N LEU A 15 6.41 -58.50 -21.65
CA LEU A 15 6.15 -58.07 -20.27
C LEU A 15 6.81 -56.70 -20.09
N LEU A 16 6.01 -55.68 -19.75
CA LEU A 16 6.51 -54.35 -19.42
C LEU A 16 7.55 -54.51 -18.31
N SER A 17 8.82 -54.46 -18.70
CA SER A 17 9.94 -54.17 -17.83
C SER A 17 9.53 -53.01 -16.95
N ALA A 18 9.67 -53.14 -15.63
CA ALA A 18 9.44 -52.07 -14.68
C ALA A 18 10.07 -50.80 -15.25
N ALA A 19 9.24 -49.85 -15.69
CA ALA A 19 9.73 -48.55 -16.11
C ALA A 19 10.35 -47.97 -14.85
N THR A 20 11.68 -47.96 -14.79
CA THR A 20 12.42 -47.21 -13.79
C THR A 20 11.95 -45.77 -13.95
N CYS A 21 11.02 -45.36 -13.09
CA CYS A 21 10.51 -44.01 -13.06
C CYS A 21 11.70 -43.15 -12.69
N THR A 22 12.36 -42.57 -13.69
CA THR A 22 13.42 -41.59 -13.47
C THR A 22 12.78 -40.47 -12.67
N PRO A 23 13.31 -40.17 -11.46
CA PRO A 23 12.71 -39.17 -10.60
C PRO A 23 12.68 -37.83 -11.35
N ALA A 24 11.58 -37.10 -11.18
CA ALA A 24 11.38 -35.80 -11.83
C ALA A 24 12.45 -34.76 -11.43
N LEU A 25 13.15 -35.00 -10.31
CA LEU A 25 14.26 -34.18 -9.83
C LEU A 25 15.53 -35.02 -9.72
N SER A 26 16.66 -34.40 -10.03
CA SER A 26 17.97 -34.96 -9.70
C SER A 26 18.15 -35.01 -8.17
N ALA A 27 19.02 -35.88 -7.66
CA ALA A 27 19.32 -35.94 -6.22
C ALA A 27 19.86 -34.60 -5.69
N GLN A 28 20.61 -33.85 -6.51
CA GLN A 28 21.12 -32.53 -6.16
C GLN A 28 19.99 -31.50 -6.07
N ASP A 29 19.03 -31.53 -6.98
CA ASP A 29 17.91 -30.59 -6.94
C ASP A 29 16.91 -30.92 -5.83
N GLN A 30 16.71 -32.20 -5.53
CA GLN A 30 15.96 -32.63 -4.36
C GLN A 30 16.55 -32.03 -3.08
N LEU A 31 17.88 -32.05 -2.91
CA LEU A 31 18.55 -31.45 -1.76
C LEU A 31 18.34 -29.92 -1.67
N LYS A 32 18.33 -29.23 -2.81
CA LYS A 32 18.00 -27.78 -2.84
C LYS A 32 16.55 -27.53 -2.43
N VAL A 33 15.61 -28.33 -2.94
CA VAL A 33 14.18 -28.23 -2.59
C VAL A 33 13.98 -28.49 -1.11
N ASP A 34 14.62 -29.51 -0.56
CA ASP A 34 14.55 -29.84 0.86
C ASP A 34 15.14 -28.71 1.71
N THR A 35 16.29 -28.16 1.33
CA THR A 35 16.91 -27.00 2.00
C THR A 35 15.99 -25.77 1.99
N VAL A 36 15.35 -25.46 0.86
CA VAL A 36 14.41 -24.34 0.74
C VAL A 36 13.20 -24.58 1.63
N ARG A 37 12.64 -25.80 1.59
CA ARG A 37 11.50 -26.19 2.42
C ARG A 37 11.83 -26.04 3.91
N GLU A 38 12.98 -26.54 4.35
CA GLU A 38 13.44 -26.42 5.73
C GLU A 38 13.57 -24.96 6.15
N LYS A 39 14.18 -24.11 5.31
CA LYS A 39 14.28 -22.68 5.58
C LYS A 39 12.92 -22.01 5.67
N LEU A 40 12.01 -22.28 4.74
CA LEU A 40 10.66 -21.71 4.73
C LEU A 40 9.85 -22.12 5.97
N LEU A 41 9.99 -23.37 6.42
CA LEU A 41 9.31 -23.87 7.62
C LEU A 41 9.93 -23.34 8.91
N ALA A 42 11.20 -22.94 8.88
CA ALA A 42 11.90 -22.35 10.02
C ALA A 42 11.57 -20.86 10.22
N ILE A 43 11.04 -20.19 9.19
CA ILE A 43 10.61 -18.79 9.29
C ILE A 43 9.48 -18.69 10.31
N ALA A 44 9.67 -17.86 11.33
CA ALA A 44 8.69 -17.61 12.37
C ALA A 44 8.33 -16.13 12.45
N VAL A 45 7.05 -15.84 12.71
CA VAL A 45 6.63 -14.51 13.16
C VAL A 45 7.14 -14.33 14.58
N GLU A 46 7.97 -13.32 14.79
CA GLU A 46 8.54 -12.95 16.07
C GLU A 46 8.08 -11.54 16.43
N GLN A 47 8.06 -11.23 17.73
CA GLN A 47 7.69 -9.90 18.23
C GLN A 47 8.82 -9.33 19.10
N CYS A 48 9.17 -8.06 18.86
CA CYS A 48 10.16 -7.34 19.65
C CYS A 48 9.50 -6.53 20.78
N THR A 49 9.96 -6.66 22.02
CA THR A 49 9.43 -5.90 23.16
C THR A 49 9.90 -4.44 23.21
N THR A 50 10.89 -4.06 22.38
CA THR A 50 11.48 -2.72 22.39
C THR A 50 10.88 -1.82 21.31
N CYS A 51 10.80 -2.30 20.07
CA CYS A 51 10.19 -1.56 18.96
C CYS A 51 8.75 -1.99 18.65
N TYR A 52 8.24 -3.03 19.31
CA TYR A 52 6.89 -3.57 19.09
C TYR A 52 6.60 -4.03 17.64
N GLU A 53 7.65 -4.15 16.82
CA GLU A 53 7.57 -4.74 15.48
C GLU A 53 7.28 -6.24 15.61
N GLU A 54 6.28 -6.70 14.84
CA GLU A 54 5.93 -8.10 14.68
C GLU A 54 6.19 -8.47 13.23
N TRP A 55 7.19 -9.32 12.98
CA TRP A 55 7.62 -9.67 11.64
C TRP A 55 8.35 -11.01 11.60
N LEU A 56 8.58 -11.49 10.38
CA LEU A 56 9.35 -12.71 10.12
C LEU A 56 10.83 -12.50 10.45
N ASP A 57 11.43 -13.48 11.14
CA ASP A 57 12.86 -13.58 11.42
C ASP A 57 13.50 -12.30 11.99
N LEU A 58 12.85 -11.68 12.97
CA LEU A 58 13.41 -10.53 13.69
C LEU A 58 14.69 -10.86 14.47
N ASN A 59 15.01 -12.16 14.60
CA ASN A 59 16.11 -12.73 15.37
C ASN A 59 16.05 -12.20 16.80
N VAL A 60 14.91 -12.42 17.44
CA VAL A 60 14.64 -12.04 18.84
C VAL A 60 15.51 -12.87 19.78
N ASN A 61 16.19 -12.20 20.72
CA ASN A 61 16.99 -12.91 21.73
C ASN A 61 16.12 -13.41 22.90
N ILE A 62 16.76 -14.08 23.87
CA ILE A 62 16.10 -14.54 25.11
C ILE A 62 15.45 -13.43 25.94
N HIS A 63 15.78 -12.17 25.68
CA HIS A 63 15.23 -11.00 26.37
C HIS A 63 14.10 -10.32 25.57
N GLY A 64 13.65 -10.89 24.45
CA GLY A 64 12.57 -10.32 23.65
C GLY A 64 12.99 -9.17 22.72
N VAL A 65 14.29 -8.93 22.53
CA VAL A 65 14.80 -7.81 21.73
C VAL A 65 15.30 -8.28 20.37
N CYS A 66 14.80 -7.69 19.27
CA CYS A 66 15.21 -8.02 17.89
C CYS A 66 16.64 -7.56 17.55
N ALA A 67 17.21 -8.13 16.47
CA ALA A 67 18.57 -7.82 16.04
C ALA A 67 18.81 -6.32 15.75
N ARG A 68 17.80 -5.61 15.22
CA ARG A 68 17.88 -4.18 14.90
C ARG A 68 17.99 -3.33 16.17
N CYS A 69 17.14 -3.59 17.16
CA CYS A 69 17.14 -2.90 18.44
C CYS A 69 18.38 -3.18 19.29
N ARG A 70 19.01 -4.36 19.13
CA ARG A 70 20.30 -4.66 19.79
C ARG A 70 21.46 -3.83 19.24
N LYS A 71 21.41 -3.47 17.95
CA LYS A 71 22.48 -2.72 17.26
C LYS A 71 22.29 -1.21 17.30
N SER A 72 21.05 -0.74 17.42
CA SER A 72 20.71 0.68 17.31
C SER A 72 19.91 1.18 18.49
N SER A 73 20.22 2.40 18.93
CA SER A 73 19.43 3.11 19.94
C SER A 73 18.25 3.90 19.36
N LYS A 74 18.06 3.91 18.04
CA LYS A 74 17.02 4.71 17.36
C LYS A 74 15.60 4.21 17.63
N TYR A 75 15.42 2.91 17.84
CA TYR A 75 14.09 2.30 17.95
C TYR A 75 13.75 1.98 19.39
N LYS A 76 13.53 3.02 20.20
CA LYS A 76 13.26 2.91 21.64
C LYS A 76 11.95 3.59 22.00
N PRO A 77 11.34 3.26 23.16
CA PRO A 77 10.15 3.94 23.66
C PRO A 77 10.29 5.47 23.73
N ALA A 78 11.51 5.97 23.98
CA ALA A 78 11.82 7.39 24.00
C ALA A 78 11.55 8.13 22.68
N ASN A 79 11.54 7.41 21.55
CA ASN A 79 11.29 7.98 20.22
C ASN A 79 9.84 7.74 19.75
N ALA A 80 8.94 7.30 20.63
CA ALA A 80 7.53 7.02 20.34
C ALA A 80 7.31 6.16 19.07
N MET A 81 8.22 5.21 18.81
CA MET A 81 8.18 4.36 17.61
C MET A 81 6.96 3.43 17.55
N PHE A 82 6.32 3.17 18.68
CA PHE A 82 5.09 2.39 18.74
C PHE A 82 3.91 3.37 18.80
N PRO A 83 3.12 3.48 17.72
CA PRO A 83 1.97 4.39 17.69
C PRO A 83 0.81 3.94 18.60
N GLY A 84 0.90 2.73 19.18
CA GLY A 84 -0.15 2.15 20.02
C GLY A 84 -0.87 1.00 19.32
N VAL A 85 -1.83 0.41 20.03
CA VAL A 85 -2.70 -0.63 19.47
C VAL A 85 -3.73 0.02 18.56
N TYR A 86 -3.92 -0.53 17.36
CA TYR A 86 -4.92 -0.02 16.43
C TYR A 86 -6.34 -0.15 17.02
N PRO A 87 -7.16 0.91 17.01
CA PRO A 87 -8.51 0.89 17.59
C PRO A 87 -9.52 0.21 16.66
N ASN A 88 -9.59 -1.13 16.71
CA ASN A 88 -10.48 -1.96 15.87
C ASN A 88 -11.99 -1.64 15.95
N HIS A 89 -12.42 -0.82 16.90
CA HIS A 89 -13.83 -0.42 17.07
C HIS A 89 -14.21 0.82 16.25
N LEU A 90 -13.22 1.54 15.70
CA LEU A 90 -13.45 2.70 14.86
C LEU A 90 -13.67 2.28 13.39
N PRO A 91 -14.44 3.06 12.63
CA PRO A 91 -14.62 2.80 11.20
C PRO A 91 -13.31 2.98 10.43
N GLU A 92 -13.12 2.22 9.36
CA GLU A 92 -12.01 2.45 8.42
C GLU A 92 -12.19 3.78 7.69
N LEU A 93 -11.13 4.59 7.66
CA LEU A 93 -11.11 5.85 6.94
C LEU A 93 -10.64 5.67 5.49
N THR A 94 -11.20 6.44 4.58
CA THR A 94 -10.64 6.59 3.22
C THR A 94 -9.38 7.43 3.28
N GLN A 95 -8.52 7.34 2.26
CA GLN A 95 -7.31 8.17 2.18
C GLN A 95 -7.63 9.67 2.32
N MET A 96 -8.71 10.15 1.71
CA MET A 96 -9.11 11.56 1.82
C MET A 96 -9.57 11.92 3.24
N GLU A 97 -10.30 11.02 3.90
CA GLU A 97 -10.70 11.21 5.30
C GLU A 97 -9.46 11.28 6.22
N GLU A 98 -8.46 10.41 6.01
CA GLU A 98 -7.19 10.46 6.74
C GLU A 98 -6.44 11.78 6.50
N MET A 99 -6.37 12.25 5.25
CA MET A 99 -5.73 13.52 4.91
C MET A 99 -6.44 14.71 5.56
N LEU A 100 -7.77 14.71 5.63
CA LEU A 100 -8.53 15.79 6.27
C LEU A 100 -8.21 15.92 7.77
N ILE A 101 -7.95 14.82 8.47
CA ILE A 101 -7.66 14.84 9.91
C ILE A 101 -6.17 14.85 10.25
N ALA A 102 -5.29 14.75 9.25
CA ALA A 102 -3.85 14.76 9.45
C ALA A 102 -3.37 16.19 9.81
N PRO A 103 -2.77 16.41 11.00
CA PRO A 103 -2.25 17.73 11.36
C PRO A 103 -0.97 18.08 10.61
N VAL A 104 -0.30 17.12 9.94
CA VAL A 104 0.96 17.35 9.24
C VAL A 104 0.90 16.81 7.83
N HIS A 105 1.16 17.68 6.85
CA HIS A 105 1.30 17.30 5.45
C HIS A 105 2.75 17.45 4.99
N ALA A 106 3.39 16.30 4.75
CA ALA A 106 4.77 16.24 4.23
C ALA A 106 4.83 16.11 2.70
N LEU A 107 3.71 15.77 2.05
CA LEU A 107 3.62 15.50 0.62
C LEU A 107 2.50 16.32 -0.01
N VAL A 108 2.69 16.72 -1.25
CA VAL A 108 1.65 17.22 -2.16
C VAL A 108 1.35 16.13 -3.17
N GLN A 109 0.08 15.75 -3.29
CA GLN A 109 -0.37 14.74 -4.24
C GLN A 109 -0.90 15.40 -5.50
N VAL A 110 -0.35 15.03 -6.65
CA VAL A 110 -0.81 15.49 -7.96
C VAL A 110 -1.50 14.33 -8.66
N TRP A 111 -2.81 14.47 -8.88
CA TRP A 111 -3.67 13.47 -9.47
C TRP A 111 -3.97 13.80 -10.93
N GLN A 112 -3.56 12.95 -11.86
CA GLN A 112 -3.91 13.07 -13.26
C GLN A 112 -5.19 12.27 -13.56
N VAL A 113 -6.33 12.99 -13.63
CA VAL A 113 -7.62 12.39 -13.95
C VAL A 113 -7.78 12.35 -15.48
N ARG A 114 -7.61 11.17 -16.08
CA ARG A 114 -7.85 10.95 -17.51
C ARG A 114 -9.26 10.39 -17.73
N GLY A 115 -10.09 11.09 -18.49
CA GLY A 115 -11.35 10.52 -18.99
C GLY A 115 -11.09 9.36 -19.96
N GLY A 116 -11.52 8.14 -19.63
CA GLY A 116 -11.68 7.01 -20.58
C GLY A 116 -10.72 5.81 -20.46
N GLN A 117 -10.10 5.52 -19.32
CA GLN A 117 -9.14 4.39 -19.19
C GLN A 117 -9.68 3.11 -18.53
N TYR A 118 -9.11 1.97 -18.97
CA TYR A 118 -9.38 0.60 -18.48
C TYR A 118 -8.21 -0.01 -17.68
N LYS A 119 -7.13 0.73 -17.38
CA LYS A 119 -5.94 0.23 -16.65
C LYS A 119 -5.22 1.31 -15.83
N TYR A 120 -4.63 0.88 -14.70
CA TYR A 120 -4.04 1.70 -13.64
C TYR A 120 -2.50 1.69 -13.67
N THR A 121 -1.86 2.68 -14.29
CA THR A 121 -0.43 2.96 -14.04
C THR A 121 -0.14 4.45 -14.26
N GLY A 122 0.31 5.15 -13.20
CA GLY A 122 0.89 6.51 -13.30
C GLY A 122 -0.06 7.69 -13.06
N HIS A 123 -1.08 7.57 -12.20
CA HIS A 123 -2.10 8.63 -12.02
C HIS A 123 -1.87 9.57 -10.84
N ILE A 124 -1.01 9.23 -9.89
CA ILE A 124 -0.74 10.04 -8.70
C ILE A 124 0.76 10.20 -8.55
N CYS A 125 1.21 11.45 -8.46
CA CYS A 125 2.60 11.79 -8.19
C CYS A 125 2.69 12.48 -6.83
N ASN A 126 3.50 11.94 -5.92
CA ASN A 126 3.74 12.53 -4.61
C ASN A 126 5.00 13.39 -4.65
N PHE A 127 4.88 14.67 -4.35
CA PHE A 127 5.99 15.61 -4.25
C PHE A 127 6.25 15.94 -2.78
N PRO A 128 7.48 15.80 -2.27
CA PRO A 128 7.80 16.21 -0.92
C PRO A 128 7.68 17.74 -0.78
N ARG A 129 7.12 18.19 0.35
CA ARG A 129 7.16 19.60 0.70
C ARG A 129 8.55 19.95 1.22
N GLU A 130 9.05 21.11 0.79
CA GLU A 130 10.31 21.66 1.31
C GLU A 130 10.21 21.98 2.81
N THR A 131 9.02 22.37 3.28
CA THR A 131 8.70 22.51 4.71
C THR A 131 7.38 21.81 5.01
N ALA A 132 7.38 20.90 5.99
CA ALA A 132 6.16 20.27 6.48
C ALA A 132 5.30 21.33 7.18
N VAL A 133 4.02 21.42 6.82
CA VAL A 133 3.07 22.35 7.44
C VAL A 133 2.37 21.63 8.58
N PHE A 134 2.38 22.26 9.76
CA PHE A 134 1.63 21.81 10.93
C PHE A 134 0.34 22.62 11.06
N HIS A 135 -0.80 21.93 11.04
CA HIS A 135 -2.12 22.50 11.19
C HIS A 135 -2.57 22.38 12.66
N ALA A 136 -2.70 23.53 13.32
CA ALA A 136 -3.19 23.60 14.70
C ALA A 136 -4.70 23.28 14.84
N LYS A 137 -5.40 23.12 13.70
CA LYS A 137 -6.84 22.83 13.64
C LYS A 137 -7.14 21.80 12.56
N VAL A 138 -7.98 20.82 12.89
CA VAL A 138 -8.48 19.77 11.98
C VAL A 138 -9.97 19.50 12.27
N PRO A 139 -10.78 18.96 11.33
CA PRO A 139 -10.39 18.59 9.99
C PRO A 139 -10.09 19.82 9.14
N LEU A 140 -9.22 19.65 8.15
CA LEU A 140 -9.02 20.64 7.10
C LEU A 140 -10.26 20.70 6.22
N LEU A 141 -10.49 21.83 5.58
CA LEU A 141 -11.42 21.89 4.46
C LEU A 141 -10.76 21.26 3.22
N PRO A 142 -11.53 20.64 2.32
CA PRO A 142 -11.05 20.17 1.02
C PRO A 142 -10.17 21.16 0.26
N GLU A 143 -10.52 22.45 0.31
CA GLU A 143 -9.79 23.56 -0.32
C GLU A 143 -8.41 23.82 0.30
N GLN A 144 -8.09 23.19 1.43
CA GLN A 144 -6.82 23.31 2.15
C GLN A 144 -5.95 22.05 2.02
N LEU A 145 -6.47 20.99 1.39
CA LEU A 145 -5.71 19.76 1.19
C LEU A 145 -4.60 19.97 0.16
N ASP A 146 -3.46 19.31 0.39
CA ASP A 146 -2.34 19.27 -0.54
C ASP A 146 -2.58 18.25 -1.66
N VAL A 147 -3.72 18.39 -2.34
CA VAL A 147 -4.17 17.55 -3.45
C VAL A 147 -4.46 18.46 -4.65
N ILE A 148 -3.77 18.22 -5.76
CA ILE A 148 -3.91 18.97 -7.01
C ILE A 148 -4.42 18.02 -8.08
N ILE A 149 -5.56 18.38 -8.68
CA ILE A 149 -6.18 17.64 -9.77
C ILE A 149 -5.75 18.24 -11.11
N MET A 150 -5.01 17.47 -11.90
CA MET A 150 -4.62 17.84 -13.26
C MET A 150 -5.66 17.38 -14.28
N ARG A 151 -6.22 18.34 -15.04
CA ARG A 151 -7.22 18.11 -16.09
C ARG A 151 -6.64 18.39 -17.48
N ARG A 152 -7.01 17.59 -18.49
CA ARG A 152 -6.67 17.89 -19.90
C ARG A 152 -7.63 18.96 -20.43
N LYS A 153 -7.11 19.99 -21.10
CA LYS A 153 -7.95 21.00 -21.78
C LYS A 153 -8.90 20.33 -22.78
N GLY A 154 -10.17 20.70 -22.72
CA GLY A 154 -11.20 20.21 -23.64
C GLY A 154 -11.87 18.89 -23.23
N GLN A 155 -11.46 18.25 -22.13
CA GLN A 155 -12.24 17.15 -21.54
C GLN A 155 -13.48 17.73 -20.84
N ALA A 156 -14.66 17.28 -21.27
CA ALA A 156 -15.90 17.60 -20.59
C ALA A 156 -15.88 17.04 -19.16
N THR A 157 -16.48 17.76 -18.22
CA THR A 157 -16.70 17.39 -16.81
C THR A 157 -17.70 16.23 -16.66
N THR A 158 -17.67 15.22 -17.53
CA THR A 158 -18.36 13.97 -17.24
C THR A 158 -17.53 13.25 -16.20
N LEU A 159 -17.75 13.63 -14.95
CA LEU A 159 -17.27 12.93 -13.76
C LEU A 159 -17.71 11.48 -13.91
N ASN A 160 -16.76 10.63 -14.29
CA ASN A 160 -16.99 9.20 -14.20
C ASN A 160 -17.09 8.93 -12.70
N LEU A 161 -18.24 8.46 -12.20
CA LEU A 161 -18.44 8.26 -10.76
C LEU A 161 -17.32 7.39 -10.14
N ALA A 162 -16.82 6.42 -10.91
CA ALA A 162 -15.69 5.57 -10.53
C ALA A 162 -14.36 6.33 -10.33
N LEU A 163 -14.18 7.50 -10.97
CA LEU A 163 -13.02 8.38 -10.75
C LEU A 163 -13.20 9.27 -9.52
N THR A 164 -14.43 9.39 -8.99
CA THR A 164 -14.74 10.23 -7.84
C THR A 164 -14.86 9.48 -6.52
N GLU A 165 -14.85 8.14 -6.55
CA GLU A 165 -14.94 7.29 -5.36
C GLU A 165 -13.79 7.55 -4.38
N ASP A 166 -12.56 7.73 -4.89
CA ASP A 166 -11.39 8.08 -4.07
C ASP A 166 -11.54 9.43 -3.37
N PHE A 167 -12.42 10.31 -3.89
CA PHE A 167 -12.71 11.64 -3.34
C PHE A 167 -13.98 11.69 -2.49
N CYS A 168 -14.58 10.54 -2.17
CA CYS A 168 -15.71 10.46 -1.26
C CYS A 168 -15.26 10.57 0.20
N VAL A 169 -15.98 11.40 0.95
CA VAL A 169 -15.74 11.68 2.36
C VAL A 169 -17.05 11.51 3.12
N ARG A 170 -16.97 10.85 4.27
CA ARG A 170 -18.09 10.65 5.20
C ARG A 170 -17.78 11.37 6.50
N ARG A 171 -18.66 12.31 6.89
CA ARG A 171 -18.47 13.11 8.11
C ARG A 171 -18.52 12.29 9.40
N ALA A 172 -19.37 11.26 9.45
CA ALA A 172 -19.56 10.48 10.68
C ALA A 172 -18.32 9.65 11.10
N PRO A 173 -17.60 8.95 10.19
CA PRO A 173 -16.30 8.36 10.49
C PRO A 173 -15.25 9.37 10.93
N VAL A 174 -15.12 10.48 10.20
CA VAL A 174 -14.18 11.57 10.52
C VAL A 174 -14.39 12.09 11.94
N GLN A 175 -15.65 12.35 12.31
CA GLN A 175 -15.99 12.81 13.65
C GLN A 175 -15.60 11.80 14.74
N GLN A 176 -15.94 10.51 14.57
CA GLN A 176 -15.59 9.47 15.54
C GLN A 176 -14.08 9.36 15.77
N TRP A 177 -13.29 9.48 14.70
CA TRP A 177 -11.84 9.48 14.80
C TRP A 177 -11.30 10.71 15.53
N LEU A 178 -11.84 11.91 15.24
CA LEU A 178 -11.43 13.12 15.94
C LEU A 178 -11.73 13.07 17.44
N GLU A 179 -12.90 12.56 17.83
CA GLU A 179 -13.28 12.33 19.22
C GLU A 179 -12.33 11.32 19.90
N TYR A 180 -11.95 10.25 19.20
CA TYR A 180 -10.96 9.30 19.70
C TYR A 180 -9.57 9.95 19.87
N LEU A 181 -9.11 10.73 18.88
CA LEU A 181 -7.81 11.38 18.91
C LEU A 181 -7.68 12.38 20.07
N MET A 182 -8.75 13.13 20.39
CA MET A 182 -8.78 14.01 21.57
C MET A 182 -8.42 13.31 22.87
N VAL A 183 -8.83 12.06 23.02
CA VAL A 183 -8.64 11.30 24.27
C VAL A 183 -7.35 10.49 24.25
N ASN A 184 -6.83 10.10 23.08
CA ASN A 184 -5.75 9.12 22.99
C ASN A 184 -4.44 9.65 22.39
N HIS A 185 -4.46 10.78 21.66
CA HIS A 185 -3.29 11.27 20.95
C HIS A 185 -2.63 12.46 21.68
N PRO A 186 -1.33 12.40 22.03
CA PRO A 186 -0.66 13.44 22.83
C PRO A 186 -0.80 14.86 22.27
N THR A 187 -0.67 15.04 20.95
CA THR A 187 -0.81 16.35 20.29
C THR A 187 -2.20 16.97 20.44
N PHE A 188 -3.25 16.15 20.53
CA PHE A 188 -4.61 16.65 20.75
C PHE A 188 -4.87 16.87 22.24
N GLN A 189 -4.34 16.01 23.12
CA GLN A 189 -4.42 16.19 24.57
C GLN A 189 -3.67 17.43 25.06
N SER A 190 -2.57 17.82 24.40
CA SER A 190 -1.78 19.01 24.72
C SER A 190 -2.37 20.30 24.14
N ASN A 191 -3.47 20.23 23.38
CA ASN A 191 -4.07 21.33 22.62
C ASN A 191 -3.12 21.96 21.57
N GLU A 192 -2.08 21.26 21.14
CA GLU A 192 -1.27 21.68 19.98
C GLU A 192 -2.06 21.59 18.68
N CYS A 193 -2.95 20.59 18.59
CA CYS A 193 -3.95 20.47 17.54
C CYS A 193 -5.36 20.38 18.15
N THR A 194 -6.31 21.11 17.60
CA THR A 194 -7.69 21.21 18.13
C THR A 194 -8.72 20.90 17.04
N ILE A 195 -9.93 20.51 17.44
CA ILE A 195 -11.01 20.27 16.48
C ILE A 195 -11.64 21.60 16.04
N ASP A 196 -11.74 21.80 14.73
CA ASP A 196 -12.56 22.83 14.12
C ASP A 196 -13.94 22.26 13.77
N PHE A 197 -14.90 22.47 14.67
CA PHE A 197 -16.27 21.99 14.48
C PHE A 197 -16.98 22.68 13.31
N ASP A 198 -16.62 23.93 13.00
CA ASP A 198 -17.19 24.65 11.86
C ASP A 198 -16.70 24.03 10.54
N ALA A 199 -15.43 23.64 10.47
CA ALA A 199 -14.88 22.90 9.33
C ALA A 199 -15.50 21.50 9.21
N LEU A 200 -15.64 20.77 10.32
CA LEU A 200 -16.27 19.45 10.35
C LEU A 200 -17.71 19.49 9.82
N ASN A 201 -18.49 20.52 10.20
CA ASN A 201 -19.87 20.69 9.75
C ASN A 201 -19.99 21.02 8.26
N GLN A 202 -18.93 21.52 7.63
CA GLN A 202 -18.85 21.79 6.18
C GLN A 202 -18.49 20.55 5.34
N LEU A 203 -18.13 19.42 5.96
CA LEU A 203 -17.92 18.17 5.25
C LEU A 203 -19.27 17.54 4.86
N PRO A 204 -19.35 16.85 3.70
CA PRO A 204 -20.56 16.13 3.30
C PRO A 204 -20.88 14.98 4.28
N GLU A 205 -22.16 14.63 4.43
CA GLU A 205 -22.55 13.47 5.26
C GLU A 205 -21.94 12.18 4.73
N ASP A 206 -22.09 11.98 3.42
CA ASP A 206 -21.46 10.97 2.60
C ASP A 206 -21.51 11.49 1.16
N GLY A 207 -20.36 11.86 0.59
CA GLY A 207 -20.32 12.41 -0.77
C GLY A 207 -18.93 12.83 -1.24
N SER A 208 -18.85 13.13 -2.53
CA SER A 208 -17.59 13.54 -3.15
C SER A 208 -17.23 14.99 -2.80
N ILE A 209 -15.96 15.24 -2.47
CA ILE A 209 -15.37 16.57 -2.30
C ILE A 209 -14.58 17.02 -3.53
N TYR A 210 -14.62 16.26 -4.63
CA TYR A 210 -13.83 16.51 -5.84
C TYR A 210 -13.91 17.96 -6.35
N ASP A 211 -15.13 18.52 -6.39
CA ASP A 211 -15.37 19.88 -6.91
C ASP A 211 -14.78 21.00 -6.01
N ARG A 212 -14.30 20.64 -4.83
CA ARG A 212 -13.69 21.55 -3.85
C ARG A 212 -12.16 21.44 -3.79
N LEU A 213 -11.58 20.48 -4.50
CA LEU A 213 -10.13 20.30 -4.57
C LEU A 213 -9.51 21.27 -5.58
N HIS A 214 -8.24 21.59 -5.41
CA HIS A 214 -7.51 22.45 -6.35
C HIS A 214 -7.35 21.77 -7.70
N ASP A 215 -7.66 22.48 -8.78
CA ASP A 215 -7.56 21.97 -10.14
C ASP A 215 -6.66 22.83 -11.04
N VAL A 216 -5.96 22.18 -11.96
CA VAL A 216 -5.07 22.83 -12.93
C VAL A 216 -5.29 22.26 -14.32
N ASP A 217 -5.61 23.13 -15.27
CA ASP A 217 -5.73 22.78 -16.69
C ASP A 217 -4.35 22.67 -17.35
N VAL A 218 -4.00 21.47 -17.82
CA VAL A 218 -2.75 21.22 -18.53
C VAL A 218 -3.01 21.26 -20.04
N ARG A 219 -2.13 21.96 -20.78
CA ARG A 219 -2.13 21.95 -22.25
C ARG A 219 -1.82 20.54 -22.74
N GLU A 220 -2.26 20.19 -23.94
CA GLU A 220 -1.93 18.91 -24.58
C GLU A 220 -0.42 18.67 -24.46
N MET A 221 -0.05 17.65 -23.68
CA MET A 221 1.29 17.08 -23.76
C MET A 221 1.24 16.12 -24.94
N ASP A 222 2.16 16.28 -25.90
CA ASP A 222 2.37 15.28 -26.95
C ASP A 222 2.51 13.91 -26.27
N GLU A 223 1.73 12.93 -26.73
CA GLU A 223 1.71 11.58 -26.18
C GLU A 223 2.97 10.76 -26.55
N THR A 224 4.13 11.41 -26.59
CA THR A 224 5.43 10.74 -26.54
C THR A 224 5.78 10.48 -25.09
N PHE A 225 5.02 9.62 -24.42
CA PHE A 225 5.60 8.89 -23.30
C PHE A 225 6.49 7.82 -23.93
N GLU A 226 7.80 8.03 -23.87
CA GLU A 226 8.72 6.91 -23.93
C GLU A 226 8.27 5.88 -22.90
N GLU A 227 8.30 4.61 -23.31
CA GLU A 227 8.02 3.46 -22.47
C GLU A 227 8.64 3.72 -21.09
N GLY A 228 7.85 3.48 -20.02
CA GLY A 228 8.38 3.49 -18.66
C GLY A 228 9.66 2.66 -18.61
N PRO A 229 10.59 2.94 -17.67
CA PRO A 229 11.95 2.43 -17.68
C PRO A 229 11.95 0.97 -18.13
N PRO A 230 12.69 0.61 -19.20
CA PRO A 230 12.64 -0.73 -19.75
C PRO A 230 12.79 -1.71 -18.59
N GLN A 231 11.90 -2.69 -18.51
CA GLN A 231 12.10 -3.81 -17.60
C GLN A 231 13.46 -4.40 -17.97
N GLY A 232 14.45 -4.07 -17.16
CA GLY A 232 15.83 -4.47 -17.38
C GLY A 232 15.92 -5.98 -17.20
N ASP A 233 15.70 -6.71 -18.27
CA ASP A 233 16.19 -8.08 -18.43
C ASP A 233 17.70 -8.03 -18.80
N ASP A 234 18.49 -7.27 -18.04
CA ASP A 234 19.95 -7.33 -18.11
C ASP A 234 20.56 -7.27 -16.69
N PRO A 235 21.22 -8.36 -16.22
CA PRO A 235 21.80 -8.43 -14.90
C PRO A 235 23.14 -7.70 -14.91
N GLY A 236 23.13 -6.36 -14.80
CA GLY A 236 24.38 -5.64 -15.04
C GLY A 236 24.57 -4.23 -14.49
N ASP A 237 23.62 -3.60 -13.81
CA ASP A 237 23.85 -2.25 -13.27
C ASP A 237 23.18 -2.02 -11.92
N VAL A 238 23.99 -2.12 -10.85
CA VAL A 238 23.67 -1.59 -9.53
C VAL A 238 24.44 -0.27 -9.40
N PRO A 239 23.78 0.89 -9.28
CA PRO A 239 24.48 2.14 -8.98
C PRO A 239 25.11 2.06 -7.59
N GLU A 240 26.44 2.21 -7.49
CA GLU A 240 27.23 2.11 -6.24
C GLU A 240 27.02 3.27 -5.25
N THR A 241 25.99 4.11 -5.40
CA THR A 241 25.77 5.26 -4.50
C THR A 241 24.28 5.46 -4.17
N PRO A 242 23.89 5.43 -2.88
CA PRO A 242 22.52 5.77 -2.47
C PRO A 242 22.26 7.27 -2.67
N LEU A 243 21.12 7.60 -3.26
CA LEU A 243 20.68 8.97 -3.57
C LEU A 243 20.25 9.80 -2.33
N TYR A 244 20.58 9.34 -1.13
CA TYR A 244 20.33 10.04 0.12
C TYR A 244 21.60 10.00 0.97
N SER A 245 22.19 11.17 1.16
CA SER A 245 23.17 11.48 2.22
C SER A 245 22.54 12.48 3.17
#